data_AF-A0A821K9I7-F1
#
_entry.id   AF-A0A821K9I7-F1
#
_cell.length_a   1.000
_cell.length_b   1.000
_cell.length_c   1.000
_cell.angle_alpha   90.00
_cell.angle_beta   90.00
_cell.angle_gamma   90.00
#
_symmetry.space_group_name_H-M   'P 1'
#
loop_
_entity.id
_entity.type
_entity.pdbx_description
1 polymer ?
#
loop_
_entity_poly.entity_id
_entity_poly.type
_entity_poly.pdbx_seq_one_letter_code
_entity_poly.pdbx_strand_id
1 'polypeptide(L)'
;GVLVPGGFGSRGIEGKIAAIEWARTHSKPFLGICLGLQCAVIEFARHILQYKDANSSEFDKCEHQVVVEMPEHNPGVMGGN
;
A
#
# COMPACT_ATOMS: atom_id res chain seq x y z
N GLY A 1 7.09 18.40 -2.16
CA GLY A 1 6.52 17.10 -2.54
C GLY A 1 6.88 16.06 -1.49
N VAL A 2 6.24 14.91 -1.52
CA VAL A 2 6.45 13.80 -0.57
C VAL A 2 6.94 12.58 -1.37
N LEU A 3 8.02 11.96 -0.89
CA LEU A 3 8.55 10.72 -1.45
C LEU A 3 8.39 9.62 -0.40
N VAL A 4 7.63 8.58 -0.71
CA VAL A 4 7.53 7.39 0.14
C VAL A 4 8.29 6.24 -0.53
N PRO A 5 9.43 5.83 0.05
CA PRO A 5 10.22 4.75 -0.49
C PRO A 5 9.56 3.39 -0.21
N GLY A 6 10.09 2.37 -0.90
CA GLY A 6 9.76 0.98 -0.63
C GLY A 6 10.07 0.57 0.81
N GLY A 7 9.62 -0.62 1.18
CA GLY A 7 9.90 -1.22 2.47
C GLY A 7 9.30 -2.62 2.51
N PHE A 8 9.54 -3.31 3.61
CA PHE A 8 9.05 -4.66 3.85
C PHE A 8 8.52 -4.77 5.27
N GLY A 9 7.47 -5.57 5.43
CA GLY A 9 6.81 -5.80 6.72
C GLY A 9 5.96 -4.62 7.20
N SER A 10 5.27 -4.83 8.32
CA SER A 10 4.22 -3.94 8.83
C SER A 10 4.74 -2.66 9.52
N ARG A 11 6.04 -2.58 9.84
CA ARG A 11 6.58 -1.49 10.65
C ARG A 11 6.61 -0.17 9.87
N GLY A 12 5.90 0.83 10.39
CA GLY A 12 5.88 2.19 9.85
C GLY A 12 4.88 2.42 8.71
N ILE A 13 3.99 1.46 8.42
CA ILE A 13 2.98 1.59 7.37
C ILE A 13 1.97 2.70 7.68
N GLU A 14 1.41 2.71 8.90
CA GLU A 14 0.44 3.75 9.29
C GLU A 14 1.05 5.17 9.22
N GLY A 15 2.33 5.31 9.56
CA GLY A 15 3.04 6.58 9.40
C GLY A 15 3.21 7.00 7.93
N LYS A 16 3.45 6.05 7.03
CA LYS A 16 3.51 6.30 5.58
C LYS A 16 2.13 6.68 5.03
N ILE A 17 1.07 5.99 5.46
CA ILE A 17 -0.33 6.30 5.08
C ILE A 17 -0.68 7.73 5.51
N ALA A 18 -0.37 8.12 6.74
CA ALA A 18 -0.60 9.49 7.22
C ALA A 18 0.18 10.55 6.40
N ALA A 19 1.41 10.26 6.00
CA ALA A 19 2.18 11.17 5.15
C ALA A 19 1.57 11.32 3.74
N ILE A 20 0.96 10.26 3.21
CA ILE A 20 0.27 10.26 1.91
C ILE A 20 -1.04 11.06 2.00
N GLU A 21 -1.83 10.85 3.06
CA GLU A 21 -3.05 11.62 3.32
C GLU A 21 -2.74 13.12 3.39
N TRP A 22 -1.66 13.49 4.10
CA TRP A 22 -1.21 14.87 4.18
C TRP A 22 -0.85 15.43 2.79
N ALA A 23 -0.12 14.66 1.97
CA ALA A 23 0.23 15.07 0.61
C ALA A 23 -1.02 15.30 -0.27
N ARG A 24 -2.00 14.39 -0.19
CA ARG A 24 -3.26 14.46 -0.95
C ARG A 24 -4.11 15.66 -0.55
N THR A 25 -4.32 15.84 0.75
CA THR A 25 -5.16 16.93 1.30
C THR A 25 -4.56 18.32 1.07
N HIS A 26 -3.23 18.43 0.96
CA HIS A 26 -2.54 19.70 0.73
C HIS A 26 -2.13 19.93 -0.73
N SER A 27 -2.61 19.09 -1.66
CA SER A 27 -2.28 19.16 -3.09
C SER A 27 -0.77 19.23 -3.36
N LYS A 28 0.02 18.48 -2.58
CA LYS A 28 1.47 18.42 -2.75
C LYS A 28 1.83 17.24 -3.67
N PRO A 29 2.81 17.41 -4.58
CA PRO A 29 3.27 16.31 -5.42
C PRO A 29 3.72 15.12 -4.57
N PHE A 30 3.33 13.91 -4.96
CA PHE A 30 3.65 12.67 -4.27
C PHE A 30 4.28 11.66 -5.25
N LEU A 31 5.30 10.93 -4.79
CA LEU A 31 5.88 9.79 -5.49
C LEU A 31 6.00 8.60 -4.52
N GLY A 32 5.31 7.51 -4.81
CA GLY A 32 5.39 6.26 -4.06
C GLY A 32 6.18 5.20 -4.84
N ILE A 33 7.18 4.60 -4.21
CA ILE A 33 8.02 3.56 -4.83
C ILE A 33 7.71 2.21 -4.16
N CYS A 34 7.39 1.19 -4.96
CA CYS A 34 7.10 -0.18 -4.49
C CYS A 34 6.00 -0.16 -3.40
N LEU A 35 6.34 -0.47 -2.14
CA LEU A 35 5.42 -0.37 -0.99
C LEU A 35 4.75 1.01 -0.88
N GLY A 36 5.40 2.09 -1.32
CA GLY A 36 4.80 3.43 -1.34
C GLY A 36 3.55 3.53 -2.21
N LEU A 37 3.47 2.76 -3.30
CA LEU A 37 2.26 2.66 -4.12
C LEU A 37 1.14 1.92 -3.37
N GLN A 38 1.49 0.81 -2.74
CA GLN A 38 0.53 0.01 -1.95
C GLN A 38 -0.09 0.86 -0.83
N CYS A 39 0.73 1.59 -0.07
CA CYS A 39 0.26 2.51 0.96
C CYS A 39 -0.63 3.63 0.41
N ALA A 40 -0.37 4.10 -0.82
CA ALA A 40 -1.20 5.13 -1.44
C ALA A 40 -2.58 4.62 -1.85
N VAL A 41 -2.66 3.39 -2.37
CA VAL A 41 -3.94 2.74 -2.67
C VAL A 41 -4.74 2.51 -1.38
N ILE A 42 -4.08 2.06 -0.31
CA ILE A 42 -4.70 1.89 1.01
C ILE A 42 -5.24 3.21 1.56
N GLU A 43 -4.46 4.30 1.51
CA GLU A 43 -4.90 5.63 1.95
C GLU A 43 -6.15 6.09 1.20
N PHE A 44 -6.15 5.93 -0.12
CA PHE A 44 -7.26 6.33 -0.97
C PHE A 44 -8.53 5.52 -0.69
N ALA A 45 -8.39 4.20 -0.53
CA ALA A 45 -9.52 3.32 -0.20
C ALA A 45 -10.14 3.67 1.16
N ARG A 46 -9.31 3.92 2.18
CA ARG A 46 -9.76 4.27 3.53
C ARG A 46 -10.47 5.62 3.57
N HIS A 47 -9.94 6.64 2.89
CA HIS A 47 -10.43 8.02 3.03
C HIS A 47 -11.44 8.44 1.97
N ILE A 48 -11.30 8.00 0.72
CA ILE A 48 -12.18 8.40 -0.39
C ILE A 48 -13.32 7.40 -0.57
N LEU A 49 -13.01 6.11 -0.60
CA LEU A 49 -14.02 5.06 -0.77
C LEU A 49 -14.70 4.64 0.55
N GLN A 50 -14.24 5.17 1.69
CA GLN A 50 -14.74 4.87 3.04
C GLN A 50 -14.58 3.40 3.47
N TYR A 51 -13.68 2.65 2.83
CA TYR A 51 -13.32 1.28 3.24
C TYR A 51 -12.29 1.33 4.36
N LYS A 52 -12.77 1.62 5.58
CA LYS A 52 -11.91 1.88 6.75
C LYS A 52 -10.99 0.71 7.13
N ASP A 53 -11.40 -0.51 6.81
CA ASP A 53 -10.64 -1.74 7.04
C ASP A 53 -9.68 -2.08 5.89
N ALA A 54 -9.67 -1.30 4.79
CA ALA A 54 -8.85 -1.63 3.63
C ALA A 54 -7.37 -1.77 4.00
N ASN A 55 -6.76 -2.89 3.62
CA ASN A 55 -5.36 -3.15 3.90
C ASN A 55 -4.74 -4.10 2.85
N SER A 56 -3.44 -4.31 2.93
CA SER A 56 -2.75 -5.36 2.17
C SER A 56 -2.90 -6.71 2.85
N SER A 57 -3.07 -7.76 2.07
CA SER A 57 -3.02 -9.15 2.55
C SER A 57 -1.67 -9.52 3.19
N GLU A 58 -0.61 -8.75 2.91
CA GLU A 58 0.71 -8.91 3.53
C GLU A 58 0.71 -8.53 5.03
N PHE A 59 -0.14 -7.57 5.44
CA PHE A 59 -0.06 -6.96 6.78
C PHE A 59 -1.21 -7.36 7.69
N ASP A 60 -2.41 -7.54 7.14
CA ASP A 60 -3.59 -7.86 7.96
C ASP A 60 -4.66 -8.61 7.16
N LYS A 61 -5.48 -9.41 7.86
CA LYS A 61 -6.68 -10.03 7.30
C LYS A 61 -7.84 -9.05 7.42
N CYS A 62 -8.12 -8.35 6.33
CA CYS A 62 -9.26 -7.44 6.19
C CYS A 62 -10.30 -7.99 5.20
N GLU A 63 -11.52 -7.44 5.23
CA GLU A 63 -12.56 -7.72 4.23
C GLU A 63 -12.18 -7.04 2.90
N HIS A 64 -11.73 -5.79 2.96
CA HIS A 64 -11.29 -5.03 1.80
C HIS A 64 -9.78 -5.19 1.52
N GLN A 65 -9.38 -6.34 0.96
CA GLN A 65 -8.00 -6.59 0.53
C GLN A 65 -7.69 -5.87 -0.78
N VAL A 66 -7.20 -4.63 -0.67
CA VAL A 66 -6.89 -3.78 -1.84
C VAL A 66 -5.52 -4.06 -2.47
N VAL A 67 -4.65 -4.75 -1.73
CA VAL A 67 -3.36 -5.24 -2.21
C VAL A 67 -3.25 -6.71 -1.86
N VAL A 68 -2.97 -7.55 -2.85
CA VAL A 68 -2.89 -9.01 -2.71
C VAL A 68 -1.54 -9.54 -3.18
N GLU A 69 -1.09 -10.63 -2.57
CA GLU A 69 0.10 -11.34 -3.03
C GLU A 69 -0.23 -12.10 -4.32
N MET A 70 0.55 -11.83 -5.37
CA MET A 70 0.45 -12.51 -6.65
C MET A 70 1.85 -12.78 -7.19
N PRO A 71 2.41 -13.99 -6.99
CA PRO A 71 3.71 -14.33 -7.52
C PRO A 71 3.68 -14.48 -9.04
N GLU A 72 4.82 -14.29 -9.69
CA GLU A 72 4.98 -14.59 -11.11
C GLU A 72 4.91 -16.10 -11.36
N HIS A 73 4.14 -16.50 -12.37
CA HIS A 73 3.98 -17.90 -12.76
C HIS A 73 4.71 -18.14 -14.09
N ASN A 74 6.02 -18.38 -14.02
CA ASN A 74 6.87 -18.58 -15.19
C ASN A 74 7.14 -20.09 -15.42
N PRO A 75 7.10 -20.60 -16.66
CA PRO A 75 7.41 -22.00 -16.95
C PRO A 75 8.82 -22.38 -16.48
N GLY A 76 8.95 -23.47 -15.73
CA GLY A 76 10.24 -23.94 -15.21
C GLY A 76 10.69 -23.31 -13.89
N VAL A 77 9.97 -22.31 -13.37
CA VAL A 77 10.17 -21.77 -12.02
C VAL A 77 8.97 -22.18 -11.18
N MET A 78 9.18 -23.08 -10.22
CA MET A 78 8.15 -23.37 -9.23
C MET A 78 8.04 -22.14 -8.32
N GLY A 79 6.96 -21.36 -8.46
CA GLY A 79 6.72 -20.18 -7.65
C GLY A 79 6.35 -20.55 -6.20
N GLY A 80 6.93 -19.84 -5.23
CA GLY A 80 6.71 -20.03 -3.80
C GLY A 80 7.87 -20.72 -3.09
N ASN A 81 8.37 -20.09 -2.01
CA ASN A 81 9.17 -20.78 -0.99
C ASN A 81 8.23 -21.45 0.02
#